data_AF-A0A8T6QER0-F1
#
_entry.id   AF-A0A8T6QER0-F1
#
_cell.length_a   1.000
_cell.length_b   1.000
_cell.length_c   1.000
_cell.angle_alpha   90.00
_cell.angle_beta   90.00
_cell.angle_gamma   90.00
#
_symmetry.space_group_name_H-M   'P 1'
#
loop_
_entity.id
_entity.type
_entity.pdbx_description
1 polymer ?
#
loop_
_entity_poly.entity_id
_entity_poly.type
_entity_poly.pdbx_seq_one_letter_code
_entity_poly.pdbx_strand_id
1 'polypeptide(L)'
;MKVILATRNRYLEYGLQALLKEHSVILAREFFMPENRRYIPDFDESWLIISDGLLGRLMRCMFQGRHFLQLDAELLRDGEQISDAIHNGVWTYNSAARPLTMSEMVVMFGYVYRQSRPCRLASEMGIHTKTVNTFLYTGMAKNGLYGVSVRRLVGA
;
A
#
# COMPACT_ATOMS: atom_id res chain seq x y z
N MET A 1 6.29 14.34 -4.35
CA MET A 1 6.43 12.88 -4.43
C MET A 1 6.59 12.35 -3.01
N LYS A 2 5.78 11.36 -2.63
CA LYS A 2 5.88 10.65 -1.34
C LYS A 2 6.41 9.24 -1.55
N VAL A 3 7.23 8.76 -0.63
CA VAL A 3 7.78 7.39 -0.68
C VAL A 3 7.10 6.53 0.37
N ILE A 4 6.55 5.38 -0.01
CA ILE A 4 6.01 4.39 0.92
C ILE A 4 6.92 3.17 0.95
N LEU A 5 7.38 2.81 2.15
CA LEU A 5 8.06 1.54 2.40
C LEU A 5 7.08 0.51 2.94
N ALA A 6 6.94 -0.61 2.23
CA ALA A 6 6.06 -1.71 2.59
C ALA A 6 6.85 -3.02 2.63
N THR A 7 7.46 -3.32 3.76
CA THR A 7 8.15 -4.60 3.98
C THR A 7 7.86 -5.17 5.36
N ARG A 8 7.92 -6.50 5.48
CA ARG A 8 7.93 -7.19 6.79
C ARG A 8 9.34 -7.26 7.40
N ASN A 9 10.38 -7.04 6.60
CA ASN A 9 11.76 -7.09 7.05
C ASN A 9 12.18 -5.75 7.66
N ARG A 10 12.24 -5.69 9.00
CA ARG A 10 12.62 -4.46 9.71
C ARG A 10 14.04 -4.01 9.42
N TYR A 11 14.98 -4.92 9.17
CA TYR A 11 16.36 -4.55 8.83
C TYR A 11 16.42 -3.85 7.47
N LEU A 12 15.68 -4.38 6.49
CA LEU A 12 15.56 -3.77 5.17
C LEU A 12 14.84 -2.42 5.24
N GLU A 13 13.77 -2.31 6.05
CA GLU A 13 13.07 -1.04 6.30
C GLU A 13 14.05 0.02 6.83
N TYR A 14 14.83 -0.28 7.86
CA TYR A 14 15.82 0.65 8.41
C TYR A 14 16.90 1.03 7.39
N GLY A 15 17.42 0.07 6.62
CA GLY A 15 18.41 0.33 5.58
C GLY A 15 17.88 1.26 4.50
N LEU A 16 16.66 1.00 4.01
CA LEU A 16 15.99 1.85 3.01
C LEU A 16 15.67 3.23 3.56
N GLN A 17 15.25 3.36 4.83
CA GLN A 17 15.06 4.67 5.45
C GLN A 17 16.36 5.49 5.48
N ALA A 18 17.50 4.85 5.77
CA ALA A 18 18.79 5.53 5.75
C ALA A 18 19.19 5.97 4.34
N LEU A 19 18.95 5.13 3.32
CA LEU A 19 19.18 5.48 1.92
C LEU A 19 18.29 6.62 1.43
N LEU A 20 17.05 6.69 1.95
CA LEU A 20 16.02 7.66 1.55
C LEU A 20 15.92 8.87 2.49
N LYS A 21 16.95 9.18 3.27
CA LYS A 21 16.92 10.25 4.29
C LYS A 21 16.48 11.63 3.75
N GLU A 22 16.68 11.88 2.45
CA GLU A 22 16.34 13.14 1.78
C GLU A 22 14.90 13.14 1.21
N HIS A 23 14.18 12.03 1.33
CA HIS A 23 12.82 11.86 0.86
C HIS A 23 11.82 11.84 2.02
N SER A 24 10.58 12.25 1.75
CA SER A 24 9.47 12.06 2.68
C SER A 24 9.05 10.59 2.69
N VAL A 25 9.62 9.82 3.60
CA VAL A 25 9.39 8.38 3.75
C VAL A 25 8.25 8.11 4.72
N ILE A 26 7.29 7.32 4.26
CA ILE A 26 6.11 6.86 5.00
C ILE A 26 6.23 5.35 5.17
N LEU A 27 6.17 4.87 6.40
CA LEU A 27 6.13 3.43 6.66
C LEU A 27 4.71 2.92 6.52
N ALA A 28 4.49 1.97 5.60
CA ALA A 28 3.16 1.40 5.36
C ALA A 28 2.52 0.83 6.64
N ARG A 29 3.34 0.23 7.51
CA ARG A 29 2.90 -0.33 8.80
C ARG A 29 2.39 0.71 9.81
N GLU A 30 2.78 1.96 9.66
CA GLU A 30 2.35 3.09 10.51
C GLU A 30 1.26 3.90 9.82
N PHE A 31 1.29 3.97 8.49
CA PHE A 31 0.36 4.76 7.70
C PHE A 31 -1.00 4.08 7.53
N PHE A 32 -1.05 2.78 7.24
CA PHE A 32 -2.30 2.04 7.03
C PHE A 32 -2.88 1.48 8.32
N MET A 33 -3.04 2.38 9.28
CA MET A 33 -3.55 2.13 10.62
C MET A 33 -5.00 2.63 10.77
N PRO A 34 -5.85 1.98 11.59
CA PRO A 34 -7.24 2.37 11.83
C PRO A 34 -7.44 3.85 12.16
N GLU A 35 -6.50 4.43 12.88
CA GLU A 35 -6.46 5.83 13.31
C GLU A 35 -6.36 6.77 12.09
N ASN A 36 -5.65 6.34 11.05
CA ASN A 36 -5.42 7.12 9.84
C ASN A 36 -6.52 6.93 8.77
N ARG A 37 -7.58 6.17 9.05
CA ARG A 37 -8.63 5.85 8.05
C ARG A 37 -9.36 7.06 7.44
N ARG A 38 -9.27 8.22 8.10
CA ARG A 38 -9.86 9.50 7.66
C ARG A 38 -8.90 10.35 6.84
N TYR A 39 -7.63 9.96 6.74
CA TYR A 39 -6.67 10.59 5.85
C TYR A 39 -7.16 10.46 4.40
N ILE A 40 -7.01 11.52 3.61
CA ILE A 40 -7.38 11.54 2.20
C ILE A 40 -6.08 11.63 1.41
N PRO A 41 -5.66 10.58 0.70
CA PRO A 41 -4.50 10.65 -0.17
C PRO A 41 -4.75 11.65 -1.29
N ASP A 42 -3.82 12.61 -1.43
CA ASP A 42 -3.87 13.64 -2.46
C ASP A 42 -3.94 13.01 -3.86
N PHE A 43 -4.79 13.58 -4.73
CA PHE A 43 -5.04 13.04 -6.06
C PHE A 43 -3.85 13.25 -7.02
N ASP A 44 -3.19 14.40 -6.92
CA ASP A 44 -2.07 14.79 -7.79
C ASP A 44 -0.69 14.36 -7.25
N GLU A 45 -0.66 13.65 -6.11
CA GLU A 45 0.59 13.18 -5.53
C GLU A 45 1.11 11.94 -6.27
N SER A 46 2.41 11.96 -6.59
CA SER A 46 3.13 10.82 -7.15
C SER A 46 3.69 9.96 -6.02
N TRP A 47 3.37 8.67 -6.05
CA TRP A 47 3.76 7.72 -5.00
C TRP A 47 4.88 6.80 -5.49
N LEU A 48 6.05 6.88 -4.87
CA LEU A 48 7.05 5.84 -5.00
C LEU A 48 6.78 4.76 -3.95
N ILE A 49 6.58 3.53 -4.37
CA ILE A 49 6.28 2.40 -3.51
C ILE A 49 7.46 1.46 -3.56
N ILE A 50 8.09 1.19 -2.43
CA ILE A 50 9.14 0.19 -2.32
C ILE A 50 8.59 -0.92 -1.44
N SER A 51 8.46 -2.12 -1.99
CA SER A 51 7.82 -3.24 -1.32
C SER A 51 8.58 -4.54 -1.52
N ASP A 52 8.56 -5.41 -0.52
CA ASP A 52 9.00 -6.80 -0.72
C ASP A 52 8.04 -7.58 -1.64
N GLY A 53 8.50 -8.73 -2.15
CA GLY A 53 7.71 -9.55 -3.08
C GLY A 53 6.37 -10.02 -2.49
N LEU A 54 6.28 -10.18 -1.17
CA LEU A 54 5.07 -10.61 -0.48
C LEU A 54 3.97 -9.54 -0.49
N LEU A 55 4.36 -8.27 -0.35
CA LEU A 55 3.43 -7.14 -0.29
C LEU A 55 3.25 -6.44 -1.64
N GLY A 56 4.06 -6.79 -2.64
CA GLY A 56 4.07 -6.10 -3.91
C GLY A 56 2.70 -6.04 -4.59
N ARG A 57 1.97 -7.16 -4.64
CA ARG A 57 0.62 -7.19 -5.24
C ARG A 57 -0.40 -6.38 -4.44
N LEU A 58 -0.37 -6.48 -3.11
CA LEU A 58 -1.23 -5.69 -2.23
C LEU A 58 -1.04 -4.19 -2.48
N MET A 59 0.22 -3.73 -2.51
CA MET A 59 0.52 -2.32 -2.70
C MET A 59 0.07 -1.83 -4.07
N ARG A 60 0.29 -2.62 -5.13
CA ARG A 60 -0.21 -2.31 -6.47
C ARG A 60 -1.72 -2.13 -6.48
N CYS A 61 -2.47 -3.04 -5.83
CA CYS A 61 -3.92 -2.95 -5.72
C CYS A 61 -4.39 -1.74 -4.89
N MET A 62 -3.65 -1.39 -3.84
CA MET A 62 -3.99 -0.23 -3.01
C MET A 62 -3.84 1.08 -3.77
N PHE A 63 -2.81 1.20 -4.61
CA PHE A 63 -2.50 2.41 -5.37
C PHE A 63 -3.09 2.41 -6.80
N GLN A 64 -3.86 1.39 -7.16
CA GLN A 64 -4.60 1.40 -8.42
C GLN A 64 -5.57 2.61 -8.45
N GLY A 65 -5.60 3.31 -9.59
CA GLY A 65 -6.30 4.59 -9.71
C GLY A 65 -5.48 5.82 -9.32
N ARG A 66 -4.21 5.66 -8.96
CA ARG A 66 -3.28 6.75 -8.60
C ARG A 66 -2.03 6.72 -9.48
N HIS A 67 -1.27 7.81 -9.44
CA HIS A 67 0.05 7.90 -10.08
C HIS A 67 1.11 7.30 -9.16
N PHE A 68 1.69 6.16 -9.54
CA PHE A 68 2.70 5.49 -8.71
C PHE A 68 3.76 4.76 -9.51
N LEU A 69 4.95 4.61 -8.92
CA LEU A 69 6.03 3.74 -9.37
C LEU A 69 6.31 2.72 -8.27
N GLN A 70 6.46 1.45 -8.62
CA GLN A 70 6.71 0.39 -7.65
C GLN A 70 8.06 -0.28 -7.90
N LEU A 71 8.89 -0.35 -6.86
CA LEU A 71 10.20 -1.01 -6.85
C LEU A 71 10.20 -2.19 -5.89
N ASP A 72 10.95 -3.23 -6.26
CA ASP A 72 11.17 -4.38 -5.39
C ASP A 72 12.29 -4.06 -4.39
N ALA A 73 11.95 -4.11 -3.10
CA ALA A 73 12.87 -3.81 -2.03
C ALA A 73 14.12 -4.72 -2.02
N GLU A 74 13.99 -5.96 -2.49
CA GLU A 74 15.07 -6.95 -2.47
C GLU A 74 16.11 -6.73 -3.58
N LEU A 75 15.77 -5.96 -4.62
CA LEU A 75 16.66 -5.64 -5.74
C LEU A 75 17.44 -4.34 -5.54
N LEU A 76 17.07 -3.52 -4.55
CA LEU A 76 17.69 -2.23 -4.28
C LEU A 76 18.98 -2.39 -3.48
N ARG A 77 20.06 -1.79 -3.98
CA ARG A 77 21.39 -1.83 -3.36
C ARG A 77 21.89 -0.46 -2.88
N ASP A 78 21.49 0.60 -3.58
CA ASP A 78 21.95 1.95 -3.32
C ASP A 78 20.87 2.99 -3.71
N GLY A 79 21.13 4.25 -3.38
CA GLY A 79 20.25 5.37 -3.70
C GLY A 79 20.27 5.79 -5.18
N GLU A 80 21.32 5.44 -5.92
CA GLU A 80 21.45 5.77 -7.34
C GLU A 80 20.40 5.00 -8.16
N GLN A 81 20.23 3.70 -7.88
CA GLN A 81 19.15 2.89 -8.47
C GLN A 81 17.76 3.48 -8.23
N ILE A 82 17.53 4.05 -7.04
CA ILE A 82 16.25 4.67 -6.71
C ILE A 82 16.08 5.98 -7.47
N SER A 83 17.11 6.82 -7.52
CA SER A 83 17.11 8.07 -8.28
C SER A 83 16.88 7.82 -9.77
N ASP A 84 17.60 6.87 -10.34
CA ASP A 84 17.44 6.43 -11.73
C ASP A 84 16.02 5.94 -12.00
N ALA A 85 15.45 5.16 -11.09
CA ALA A 85 14.07 4.69 -11.22
C ALA A 85 13.07 5.86 -11.14
N ILE A 86 13.29 6.86 -10.30
CA ILE A 86 12.42 8.05 -10.22
C ILE A 86 12.47 8.84 -11.53
N HIS A 87 13.66 9.05 -12.08
CA HIS A 87 13.87 9.87 -13.28
C HIS A 87 13.50 9.15 -14.58
N ASN A 88 13.82 7.86 -14.69
CA ASN A 88 13.71 7.08 -15.92
C ASN A 88 12.65 5.98 -15.87
N GLY A 89 12.04 5.73 -14.71
CA GLY A 89 11.08 4.66 -14.51
C GLY A 89 9.72 4.92 -15.17
N VAL A 90 9.02 3.83 -15.49
CA VAL A 90 7.67 3.88 -16.04
C VAL A 90 6.67 4.02 -14.90
N TRP A 91 6.20 5.25 -14.70
CA TRP A 91 5.13 5.55 -13.76
C TRP A 91 3.81 4.94 -14.23
N THR A 92 3.14 4.22 -13.34
CA THR A 92 1.83 3.64 -13.60
C THR A 92 0.75 4.69 -13.30
N TYR A 93 -0.14 4.90 -14.27
CA TYR A 93 -1.31 5.75 -14.11
C TYR A 93 -2.53 5.12 -14.79
N ASN A 94 -3.45 4.60 -13.99
CA ASN A 94 -4.71 4.05 -14.48
C ASN A 94 -5.87 4.93 -14.03
N SER A 95 -6.15 5.99 -14.78
CA SER A 95 -7.24 6.94 -14.49
C SER A 95 -8.64 6.32 -14.64
N ALA A 96 -8.78 5.20 -15.34
CA ALA A 96 -10.06 4.50 -15.49
C ALA A 96 -10.44 3.70 -14.22
N ALA A 97 -9.45 3.30 -13.41
CA ALA A 97 -9.71 2.57 -12.18
C ALA A 97 -10.15 3.51 -11.06
N ARG A 98 -11.23 3.16 -10.37
CA ARG A 98 -11.71 3.95 -9.23
C ARG A 98 -10.74 3.78 -8.05
N PRO A 99 -10.13 4.88 -7.54
CA PRO A 99 -9.17 4.78 -6.45
C PRO A 99 -9.82 4.23 -5.18
N LEU A 100 -9.02 3.48 -4.41
CA LEU A 100 -9.42 3.06 -3.07
C LEU A 100 -9.51 4.27 -2.13
N THR A 101 -10.47 4.24 -1.21
CA THR A 101 -10.49 5.16 -0.06
C THR A 101 -9.49 4.70 0.99
N MET A 102 -9.08 5.60 1.89
CA MET A 102 -8.16 5.22 2.96
C MET A 102 -8.75 4.15 3.90
N SER A 103 -10.07 4.15 4.12
CA SER A 103 -10.72 3.08 4.88
C SER A 103 -10.62 1.72 4.18
N GLU A 104 -10.77 1.66 2.86
CA GLU A 104 -10.56 0.43 2.09
C GLU A 104 -9.10 -0.03 2.15
N MET A 105 -8.15 0.90 1.97
CA MET A 105 -6.70 0.63 2.09
C MET A 105 -6.32 0.09 3.47
N VAL A 106 -6.76 0.74 4.56
CA VAL A 106 -6.48 0.32 5.93
C VAL A 106 -7.03 -1.08 6.21
N VAL A 107 -8.25 -1.37 5.73
CA VAL A 107 -8.85 -2.70 5.91
C VAL A 107 -8.10 -3.77 5.11
N MET A 108 -7.78 -3.52 3.83
CA MET A 108 -7.03 -4.46 3.00
C MET A 108 -5.64 -4.72 3.58
N PHE A 109 -4.92 -3.67 3.94
CA PHE A 109 -3.60 -3.78 4.55
C PHE A 109 -3.66 -4.48 5.91
N GLY A 110 -4.61 -4.13 6.78
CA GLY A 110 -4.80 -4.80 8.07
C GLY A 110 -5.10 -6.28 7.92
N TYR A 111 -5.91 -6.66 6.93
CA TYR A 111 -6.23 -8.05 6.67
C TYR A 111 -5.02 -8.85 6.15
N VAL A 112 -4.22 -8.26 5.25
CA VAL A 112 -3.09 -8.97 4.59
C VAL A 112 -1.79 -8.88 5.40
N TYR A 113 -1.36 -7.67 5.76
CA TYR A 113 -0.11 -7.43 6.45
C TYR A 113 -0.19 -7.85 7.92
N ARG A 114 -1.20 -7.34 8.66
CA ARG A 114 -1.38 -7.61 10.09
C ARG A 114 -2.12 -8.90 10.38
N GLN A 115 -2.69 -9.55 9.36
CA GLN A 115 -3.53 -10.75 9.49
C GLN A 115 -4.69 -10.54 10.47
N SER A 116 -5.18 -9.30 10.57
CA SER A 116 -6.25 -8.93 11.50
C SER A 116 -7.60 -9.50 11.04
N ARG A 117 -8.33 -10.11 11.98
CA ARG A 117 -9.71 -10.55 11.73
C ARG A 117 -10.64 -9.34 11.55
N PRO A 118 -11.72 -9.45 10.76
CA PRO A 118 -12.67 -8.35 10.56
C PRO A 118 -13.24 -7.77 11.86
N CYS A 119 -13.53 -8.59 12.87
CA CYS A 119 -14.01 -8.13 14.17
C CYS A 119 -12.99 -7.27 14.93
N ARG A 120 -11.70 -7.59 14.82
CA ARG A 120 -10.63 -6.81 15.43
C ARG A 120 -10.48 -5.45 14.75
N LEU A 121 -10.46 -5.45 13.41
CA LEU A 121 -10.44 -4.19 12.64
C LEU A 121 -11.67 -3.33 12.94
N ALA A 122 -12.84 -3.95 13.08
CA ALA A 122 -14.07 -3.26 13.44
C ALA A 122 -13.96 -2.57 14.81
N SER A 123 -13.42 -3.28 15.80
CA SER A 123 -13.16 -2.72 17.13
C SER A 123 -12.14 -1.59 17.10
N GLU A 124 -10.99 -1.76 16.44
CA GLU A 124 -9.95 -0.73 16.33
C GLU A 124 -10.46 0.51 15.56
N MET A 125 -11.31 0.31 14.55
CA MET A 125 -11.92 1.38 13.78
C MET A 125 -13.20 1.94 14.44
N GLY A 126 -13.72 1.38 15.54
CA GLY A 126 -14.98 1.82 16.14
C GLY A 126 -16.17 1.80 15.16
N ILE A 127 -16.28 0.77 14.33
CA ILE A 127 -17.38 0.57 13.35
C ILE A 127 -17.89 -0.87 13.39
N HIS A 128 -19.02 -1.12 12.73
CA HIS A 128 -19.57 -2.47 12.65
C HIS A 128 -18.75 -3.39 11.74
N THR A 129 -18.62 -4.67 12.09
CA THR A 129 -17.91 -5.70 11.29
C THR A 129 -18.44 -5.81 9.87
N LYS A 130 -19.75 -5.62 9.67
CA LYS A 130 -20.37 -5.58 8.32
C LYS A 130 -19.74 -4.49 7.46
N THR A 131 -19.48 -3.31 8.03
CA THR A 131 -18.86 -2.17 7.32
C THR A 131 -17.42 -2.47 6.93
N VAL A 132 -16.66 -3.13 7.81
CA VAL A 132 -15.31 -3.61 7.49
C VAL A 132 -15.33 -4.57 6.30
N ASN A 133 -16.25 -5.54 6.30
CA ASN A 133 -16.39 -6.47 5.18
C ASN A 133 -16.79 -5.73 3.89
N THR A 134 -17.69 -4.74 3.97
CA THR A 134 -18.04 -3.90 2.82
C THR A 134 -16.82 -3.20 2.25
N PHE A 135 -15.98 -2.58 3.09
CA PHE A 135 -14.73 -1.95 2.64
C PHE A 135 -13.79 -2.95 1.96
N LEU A 136 -13.61 -4.13 2.55
CA LEU A 136 -12.74 -5.18 2.00
C LEU A 136 -13.22 -5.63 0.60
N TYR A 137 -14.49 -5.99 0.47
CA TYR A 137 -15.04 -6.48 -0.81
C TYR A 137 -15.19 -5.38 -1.85
N THR A 138 -15.48 -4.15 -1.45
CA THR A 138 -15.47 -2.99 -2.35
C THR A 138 -14.07 -2.75 -2.89
N GLY A 139 -13.05 -2.82 -2.03
CA GLY A 139 -11.65 -2.70 -2.43
C GLY A 139 -11.23 -3.78 -3.42
N MET A 140 -11.62 -5.04 -3.17
CA MET A 140 -11.41 -6.13 -4.13
C MET A 140 -12.11 -5.90 -5.47
N ALA A 141 -13.38 -5.47 -5.45
CA ALA A 141 -14.15 -5.21 -6.66
C ALA A 141 -13.55 -4.08 -7.52
N LYS A 142 -13.10 -2.98 -6.89
CA LYS A 142 -12.41 -1.87 -7.58
C LYS A 142 -11.11 -2.30 -8.28
N ASN A 143 -10.51 -3.39 -7.80
CA ASN A 143 -9.31 -4.00 -8.37
C ASN A 143 -9.63 -5.12 -9.38
N GLY A 144 -10.90 -5.30 -9.77
CA GLY A 144 -11.31 -6.37 -10.69
C GLY A 144 -11.27 -7.78 -10.07
N LEU A 145 -11.20 -7.89 -8.74
CA LEU A 145 -11.07 -9.15 -8.00
C LEU A 145 -12.38 -9.56 -7.32
N TYR A 146 -13.52 -9.29 -7.96
CA TYR A 146 -14.83 -9.66 -7.42
C TYR A 146 -14.95 -11.19 -7.28
N GLY A 147 -15.40 -11.67 -6.12
CA GLY A 147 -15.51 -13.11 -5.82
C GLY A 147 -14.18 -13.82 -5.58
N VAL A 148 -13.04 -13.13 -5.69
CA VAL A 148 -11.72 -13.71 -5.48
C VAL A 148 -11.34 -13.65 -3.99
N SER A 149 -10.68 -14.69 -3.50
CA SER A 149 -10.13 -14.69 -2.14
C SER A 149 -9.10 -13.59 -1.95
N VAL A 150 -9.24 -12.82 -0.86
CA VAL A 150 -8.29 -11.76 -0.45
C VAL A 150 -6.87 -12.30 -0.28
N ARG A 151 -6.70 -13.61 -0.02
CA ARG A 151 -5.39 -14.26 0.06
C ARG A 151 -4.57 -14.11 -1.24
N ARG A 152 -5.21 -13.90 -2.39
CA ARG A 152 -4.52 -13.66 -3.66
C ARG A 152 -3.77 -12.34 -3.72
N LEU A 153 -3.98 -11.44 -2.75
CA LEU A 153 -3.20 -10.20 -2.60
C LEU A 153 -1.82 -10.43 -1.97
N VAL A 154 -1.54 -11.63 -1.44
CA VAL A 154 -0.24 -11.98 -0.87
C VAL A 154 0.60 -12.66 -1.95
N GLY A 155 1.80 -12.13 -2.20
CA GLY A 155 2.72 -12.65 -3.21
C GLY A 155 2.29 -12.35 -4.65
N ALA A 156 3.27 -12.34 -5.55
CA ALA A 156 3.09 -12.39 -6.99
C ALA A 156 3.45 -13.79 -7.50
#